data_AF-A0A838N0E6-F1
#
_entry.id   AF-A0A838N0E6-F1
#
_cell.length_a   1.000
_cell.length_b   1.000
_cell.length_c   1.000
_cell.angle_alpha   90.00
_cell.angle_beta   90.00
_cell.angle_gamma   90.00
#
_symmetry.space_group_name_H-M   'P 1'
#
loop_
_entity.id
_entity.type
_entity.pdbx_description
1 polymer ?
#
loop_
_entity_poly.entity_id
_entity_poly.type
_entity_poly.pdbx_seq_one_letter_code
_entity_poly.pdbx_strand_id
1 'polypeptide(L)'
;LVNDAFSNYRQLLEDVTLNPAMGAYLNMLHNGKGDPAKGTHPNENYAREILQLFSIGLYRLNLDGSLKLDARGAPIPAYDQRAVMGLAAAFTGWHYAQPKPTRWKGVRADYRNPMVAVPNQHDRSAKTILDGVVLPANQTPEQDLKQALDTIFKHPNVAPFISRQLIQRLVTSNPSPGYIFRVASVFNDNGRGVRGDVGAVIRAILTDYDARTPRVNPETGGKMREPVLRLTNLLRAFHASTPSGRFQINRPDPLGQVPMHSPTVFNFFSPDYQAPGAIAEGGLTSPEFQITTETTAVTAANYLHRAIFERIGAPGHFISLDLTEEEALAEKPEKLVDRLDLLLTSGSMSTDMRKILVRAIEKIPADQRTARARTAIYLVITSPEFVVEK
;
A
#
# COMPACT_ATOMS: atom_id res chain seq x y z
N LEU A 1 -10.97 3.01 -2.39
CA LEU A 1 -10.61 4.46 -2.37
C LEU A 1 -11.84 5.35 -2.46
N VAL A 2 -12.72 5.23 -3.47
CA VAL A 2 -13.86 6.17 -3.64
C VAL A 2 -14.82 6.18 -2.45
N ASN A 3 -15.10 5.02 -1.84
CA ASN A 3 -16.05 4.94 -0.72
C ASN A 3 -15.35 4.94 0.66
N ASP A 4 -14.17 4.33 0.76
CA ASP A 4 -13.56 3.99 2.06
C ASP A 4 -12.21 4.65 2.38
N ALA A 5 -11.71 5.56 1.54
CA ALA A 5 -10.39 6.17 1.78
C ALA A 5 -10.27 6.86 3.15
N PHE A 6 -11.39 7.37 3.68
CA PHE A 6 -11.46 8.11 4.94
C PHE A 6 -12.57 7.56 5.87
N SER A 7 -13.02 6.32 5.63
CA SER A 7 -14.06 5.70 6.45
C SER A 7 -13.47 5.08 7.73
N ASN A 8 -14.28 4.33 8.48
CA ASN A 8 -13.80 3.60 9.64
C ASN A 8 -13.06 2.33 9.21
N TYR A 9 -11.93 2.02 9.83
CA TYR A 9 -11.13 0.83 9.51
C TYR A 9 -11.92 -0.48 9.65
N ARG A 10 -12.87 -0.54 10.59
CA ARG A 10 -13.78 -1.69 10.72
C ARG A 10 -14.63 -1.87 9.47
N GLN A 11 -15.16 -0.78 8.91
CA GLN A 11 -15.95 -0.79 7.68
C GLN A 11 -15.08 -1.24 6.50
N LEU A 12 -13.90 -0.62 6.35
CA LEU A 12 -12.92 -0.99 5.33
C LEU A 12 -12.57 -2.50 5.38
N LEU A 13 -12.37 -3.05 6.58
CA LEU A 13 -12.06 -4.47 6.76
C LEU A 13 -13.20 -5.37 6.25
N GLU A 14 -14.46 -4.99 6.44
CA GLU A 14 -15.62 -5.74 5.94
C GLU A 14 -15.78 -5.63 4.43
N ASP A 15 -15.63 -4.43 3.88
CA ASP A 15 -15.75 -4.21 2.44
C ASP A 15 -14.65 -4.95 1.67
N VAL A 16 -13.44 -5.02 2.22
CA VAL A 16 -12.35 -5.87 1.70
C VAL A 16 -12.71 -7.35 1.86
N THR A 17 -13.25 -7.76 3.02
CA THR A 17 -13.64 -9.15 3.27
C THR A 17 -14.69 -9.66 2.28
N LEU A 18 -15.68 -8.83 1.96
CA LEU A 18 -16.75 -9.18 1.04
C LEU A 18 -16.43 -8.83 -0.41
N ASN A 19 -15.24 -8.30 -0.70
CA ASN A 19 -14.84 -8.05 -2.07
C ASN A 19 -14.60 -9.38 -2.82
N PRO A 20 -15.26 -9.63 -3.95
CA PRO A 20 -15.13 -10.91 -4.68
C PRO A 20 -13.72 -11.17 -5.23
N ALA A 21 -12.95 -10.12 -5.56
CA ALA A 21 -11.56 -10.30 -5.98
C ALA A 21 -10.67 -10.76 -4.81
N MET A 22 -10.85 -10.16 -3.62
CA MET A 22 -10.16 -10.62 -2.40
C MET A 22 -10.60 -12.01 -1.99
N GLY A 23 -11.91 -12.29 -2.03
CA GLY A 23 -12.45 -13.60 -1.74
C GLY A 23 -11.86 -14.69 -2.65
N ALA A 24 -11.71 -14.40 -3.95
CA ALA A 24 -11.04 -15.30 -4.88
C ALA A 24 -9.54 -15.42 -4.59
N TYR A 25 -8.85 -14.30 -4.35
CA TYR A 25 -7.41 -14.25 -4.13
C TYR A 25 -6.95 -15.01 -2.87
N LEU A 26 -7.79 -15.03 -1.82
CA LEU A 26 -7.50 -15.64 -0.53
C LEU A 26 -8.40 -16.83 -0.19
N ASN A 27 -9.08 -17.39 -1.18
CA ASN A 27 -9.90 -18.60 -1.04
C ASN A 27 -11.03 -18.50 -0.01
N MET A 28 -11.58 -17.31 0.24
CA MET A 28 -12.83 -17.15 1.02
C MET A 28 -14.05 -17.34 0.12
N LEU A 29 -13.97 -16.88 -1.14
CA LEU A 29 -15.00 -17.10 -2.13
C LEU A 29 -15.15 -18.60 -2.35
N HIS A 30 -16.39 -19.09 -2.27
CA HIS A 30 -16.71 -20.50 -2.45
C HIS A 30 -16.06 -21.42 -1.40
N ASN A 31 -15.70 -20.88 -0.23
CA ASN A 31 -15.24 -21.66 0.92
C ASN A 31 -16.43 -22.22 1.71
N GLY A 32 -16.67 -23.52 1.57
CA GLY A 32 -17.77 -24.20 2.27
C GLY A 32 -17.38 -24.66 3.68
N LYS A 33 -18.39 -24.93 4.51
CA LYS A 33 -18.22 -25.62 5.79
C LYS A 33 -17.53 -26.97 5.61
N GLY A 34 -16.80 -27.38 6.64
CA GLY A 34 -16.20 -28.71 6.69
C GLY A 34 -17.25 -29.83 6.70
N ASP A 35 -16.84 -31.00 6.21
CA ASP A 35 -17.59 -32.25 6.29
C ASP A 35 -16.69 -33.27 7.02
N PRO A 36 -16.91 -33.51 8.33
CA PRO A 36 -16.11 -34.44 9.11
C PRO A 36 -16.14 -35.87 8.58
N ALA A 37 -17.25 -36.30 7.97
CA ALA A 37 -17.36 -37.64 7.39
C ALA A 37 -16.44 -37.81 6.16
N LYS A 38 -16.06 -36.71 5.51
CA LYS A 38 -15.12 -36.68 4.38
C LYS A 38 -13.72 -36.19 4.77
N GLY A 39 -13.50 -35.85 6.04
CA GLY A 39 -12.24 -35.25 6.50
C GLY A 39 -11.93 -33.90 5.85
N THR A 40 -12.95 -33.14 5.46
CA THR A 40 -12.75 -31.80 4.84
C THR A 40 -12.97 -30.71 5.86
N HIS A 41 -12.18 -29.63 5.75
CA HIS A 41 -12.22 -28.48 6.65
C HIS A 41 -12.32 -27.19 5.83
N PRO A 42 -12.85 -26.09 6.42
CA PRO A 42 -12.81 -24.77 5.80
C PRO A 42 -11.38 -24.37 5.42
N ASN A 43 -11.23 -23.70 4.27
CA ASN A 43 -9.95 -23.12 3.88
C ASN A 43 -9.55 -22.01 4.86
N GLU A 44 -8.33 -22.07 5.39
CA GLU A 44 -7.83 -21.17 6.41
C GLU A 44 -7.11 -19.93 5.88
N ASN A 45 -6.84 -19.85 4.57
CA ASN A 45 -5.97 -18.83 3.99
C ASN A 45 -6.47 -17.42 4.33
N TYR A 46 -7.71 -17.08 3.99
CA TYR A 46 -8.29 -15.79 4.36
C TYR A 46 -8.27 -15.50 5.87
N ALA A 47 -8.59 -16.51 6.70
CA ALA A 47 -8.59 -16.37 8.15
C ALA A 47 -7.19 -16.09 8.72
N ARG A 48 -6.13 -16.62 8.10
CA ARG A 48 -4.75 -16.34 8.45
C ARG A 48 -4.34 -14.95 7.99
N GLU A 49 -4.60 -14.60 6.73
CA GLU A 49 -4.15 -13.34 6.15
C GLU A 49 -4.88 -12.12 6.73
N ILE A 50 -6.18 -12.24 7.08
CA ILE A 50 -6.89 -11.16 7.77
C ILE A 50 -6.27 -10.82 9.13
N LEU A 51 -5.76 -11.82 9.84
CA LEU A 51 -5.02 -11.61 11.09
C LEU A 51 -3.61 -11.07 10.80
N GLN A 52 -2.86 -11.81 10.01
CA GLN A 52 -1.43 -11.61 9.85
C GLN A 52 -1.08 -10.32 9.10
N LEU A 53 -1.83 -9.98 8.05
CA LEU A 53 -1.46 -8.92 7.12
C LEU A 53 -2.36 -7.70 7.22
N PHE A 54 -3.65 -7.92 7.46
CA PHE A 54 -4.65 -6.86 7.40
C PHE A 54 -5.11 -6.37 8.77
N SER A 55 -4.59 -6.88 9.88
CA SER A 55 -5.05 -6.41 11.20
C SER A 55 -4.02 -6.45 12.32
N ILE A 56 -3.55 -7.63 12.74
CA ILE A 56 -2.87 -7.78 14.04
C ILE A 56 -1.41 -8.23 13.96
N GLY A 57 -0.96 -8.78 12.83
CA GLY A 57 0.40 -9.29 12.71
C GLY A 57 0.63 -10.61 13.45
N LEU A 58 1.85 -11.15 13.35
CA LEU A 58 2.24 -12.42 13.95
C LEU A 58 2.42 -12.36 15.48
N TYR A 59 2.87 -11.22 16.00
CA TYR A 59 3.29 -11.06 17.39
C TYR A 59 2.58 -9.90 18.07
N ARG A 60 2.35 -10.01 19.37
CA ARG A 60 1.78 -8.93 20.18
C ARG A 60 2.70 -7.72 20.20
N LEU A 61 2.11 -6.54 20.07
CA LEU A 61 2.81 -5.27 20.01
C LEU A 61 2.50 -4.40 21.22
N ASN A 62 3.49 -3.63 21.65
CA ASN A 62 3.26 -2.41 22.41
C ASN A 62 2.71 -1.32 21.47
N LEU A 63 2.17 -0.25 22.04
CA LEU A 63 1.52 0.80 21.26
C LEU A 63 2.51 1.58 20.37
N ASP A 64 3.80 1.55 20.71
CA ASP A 64 4.91 2.12 19.93
C ASP A 64 5.41 1.18 18.81
N GLY A 65 4.77 0.02 18.62
CA GLY A 65 5.15 -0.96 17.60
C GLY A 65 6.25 -1.93 18.01
N SER A 66 6.84 -1.80 19.19
CA SER A 66 7.81 -2.77 19.71
C SER A 66 7.14 -4.11 20.06
N LEU A 67 7.88 -5.21 19.96
CA LEU A 67 7.38 -6.54 20.31
C LEU A 67 7.13 -6.65 21.82
N LYS A 68 6.01 -7.24 22.20
CA LYS A 68 5.81 -7.73 23.57
C LYS A 68 6.56 -9.04 23.73
N LEU A 69 7.41 -9.09 24.75
CA LEU A 69 8.24 -10.25 25.07
C LEU A 69 7.71 -10.96 26.32
N ASP A 70 7.86 -12.27 26.35
CA ASP A 70 7.58 -13.08 27.55
C ASP A 70 8.71 -12.96 28.59
N ALA A 71 8.56 -13.69 29.72
CA ALA A 71 9.56 -13.69 30.79
C ALA A 71 10.93 -14.25 30.37
N ARG A 72 11.04 -14.89 29.20
CA ARG A 72 12.29 -15.43 28.62
C ARG A 72 12.86 -14.53 27.52
N GLY A 73 12.23 -13.40 27.24
CA GLY A 73 12.64 -12.47 26.18
C GLY A 73 12.17 -12.89 24.77
N ALA A 74 11.27 -13.88 24.64
CA ALA A 74 10.76 -14.32 23.34
C ALA A 74 9.50 -13.52 22.93
N PRO A 75 9.32 -13.18 21.63
CA PRO A 75 8.10 -12.52 21.15
C PRO A 75 6.85 -13.34 21.43
N ILE A 76 5.80 -12.69 21.94
CA ILE A 76 4.52 -13.35 22.24
C ILE A 76 3.67 -13.43 20.97
N PRO A 77 3.24 -14.62 20.51
CA PRO A 77 2.33 -14.74 19.36
C PRO A 77 1.00 -13.99 19.58
N ALA A 78 0.50 -13.34 18.53
CA ALA A 78 -0.77 -12.61 18.56
C ALA A 78 -2.00 -13.54 18.51
N TYR A 79 -1.85 -14.72 17.90
CA TYR A 79 -2.90 -15.72 17.76
C TYR A 79 -2.29 -17.13 17.63
N ASP A 80 -3.14 -18.14 17.77
CA ASP A 80 -2.78 -19.55 17.61
C ASP A 80 -3.58 -20.19 16.46
N GLN A 81 -3.26 -21.46 16.16
CA GLN A 81 -3.96 -22.21 15.10
C GLN A 81 -5.46 -22.39 15.41
N ARG A 82 -5.86 -22.44 16.68
CA ARG A 82 -7.27 -22.59 17.07
C ARG A 82 -8.07 -21.36 16.66
N ALA A 83 -7.53 -20.16 16.85
CA ALA A 83 -8.17 -18.93 16.39
C ALA A 83 -8.31 -18.90 14.86
N VAL A 84 -7.29 -19.36 14.12
CA VAL A 84 -7.34 -19.46 12.65
C VAL A 84 -8.46 -20.40 12.21
N MET A 85 -8.54 -21.60 12.78
CA MET A 85 -9.60 -22.57 12.46
C MET A 85 -11.00 -22.03 12.79
N GLY A 86 -11.16 -21.38 13.94
CA GLY A 86 -12.44 -20.79 14.34
C GLY A 86 -12.89 -19.66 13.40
N LEU A 87 -11.96 -18.81 12.97
CA LEU A 87 -12.24 -17.76 12.00
C LEU A 87 -12.49 -18.33 10.60
N ALA A 88 -11.75 -19.35 10.18
CA ALA A 88 -11.99 -20.04 8.91
C ALA A 88 -13.42 -20.57 8.83
N ALA A 89 -13.90 -21.19 9.91
CA ALA A 89 -15.30 -21.61 10.04
C ALA A 89 -16.27 -20.43 10.01
N ALA A 90 -15.96 -19.32 10.69
CA ALA A 90 -16.78 -18.11 10.72
C ALA A 90 -16.93 -17.44 9.35
N PHE A 91 -15.92 -17.59 8.48
CA PHE A 91 -15.89 -17.03 7.13
C PHE A 91 -16.37 -18.01 6.03
N THR A 92 -17.01 -19.12 6.39
CA THR A 92 -17.59 -20.05 5.41
C THR A 92 -18.91 -19.56 4.83
N GLY A 93 -19.25 -20.02 3.63
CA GLY A 93 -20.56 -19.83 3.02
C GLY A 93 -20.73 -18.50 2.29
N TRP A 94 -19.68 -17.97 1.66
CA TRP A 94 -19.74 -16.74 0.85
C TRP A 94 -19.52 -17.03 -0.63
N HIS A 95 -20.28 -16.37 -1.50
CA HIS A 95 -20.22 -16.56 -2.95
C HIS A 95 -20.41 -15.23 -3.68
N TYR A 96 -20.11 -15.17 -4.98
CA TYR A 96 -20.49 -14.05 -5.85
C TYR A 96 -21.94 -13.60 -5.65
N ALA A 97 -22.16 -12.30 -5.83
CA ALA A 97 -23.48 -11.69 -5.84
C ALA A 97 -24.42 -12.44 -6.79
N GLN A 98 -25.63 -12.74 -6.30
CA GLN A 98 -26.62 -13.52 -7.03
C GLN A 98 -28.03 -13.29 -6.47
N PRO A 99 -29.10 -13.53 -7.25
CA PRO A 99 -30.47 -13.47 -6.77
C PRO A 99 -30.75 -14.49 -5.66
N LYS A 100 -31.78 -14.21 -4.86
CA LYS A 100 -32.32 -15.18 -3.90
C LYS A 100 -33.34 -16.11 -4.59
N PRO A 101 -33.44 -17.40 -4.19
CA PRO A 101 -32.61 -18.08 -3.20
C PRO A 101 -31.20 -18.34 -3.74
N THR A 102 -30.19 -18.13 -2.89
CA THR A 102 -28.77 -18.27 -3.24
C THR A 102 -28.39 -19.72 -3.50
N ARG A 103 -27.51 -19.95 -4.47
CA ARG A 103 -27.05 -21.27 -4.90
C ARG A 103 -25.54 -21.41 -4.72
N TRP A 104 -25.07 -22.65 -4.57
CA TRP A 104 -23.64 -22.97 -4.44
C TRP A 104 -22.96 -23.38 -5.76
N LYS A 105 -23.75 -23.83 -6.74
CA LYS A 105 -23.28 -24.31 -8.04
C LYS A 105 -23.93 -23.51 -9.16
N GLY A 106 -23.19 -23.35 -10.27
CA GLY A 106 -23.70 -22.68 -11.47
C GLY A 106 -23.88 -21.17 -11.32
N VAL A 107 -23.17 -20.54 -10.39
CA VAL A 107 -23.23 -19.09 -10.17
C VAL A 107 -22.23 -18.40 -11.10
N ARG A 108 -22.70 -17.39 -11.83
CA ARG A 108 -21.85 -16.56 -12.70
C ARG A 108 -20.96 -15.65 -11.85
N ALA A 109 -19.71 -15.47 -12.26
CA ALA A 109 -18.80 -14.55 -11.60
C ALA A 109 -19.30 -13.09 -11.67
N ASP A 110 -19.26 -12.41 -10.53
CA ASP A 110 -19.53 -10.97 -10.40
C ASP A 110 -18.44 -10.36 -9.52
N TYR A 111 -17.54 -9.60 -10.14
CA TYR A 111 -16.43 -8.92 -9.46
C TYR A 111 -16.76 -7.46 -9.06
N ARG A 112 -17.99 -7.01 -9.31
CA ARG A 112 -18.40 -5.61 -9.07
C ARG A 112 -19.12 -5.46 -7.75
N ASN A 113 -19.96 -6.44 -7.41
CA ASN A 113 -20.82 -6.39 -6.23
C ASN A 113 -20.21 -7.24 -5.09
N PRO A 114 -20.45 -6.86 -3.82
CA PRO A 114 -20.02 -7.66 -2.67
C PRO A 114 -20.51 -9.11 -2.74
N MET A 115 -19.71 -10.02 -2.22
CA MET A 115 -20.12 -11.41 -2.01
C MET A 115 -21.36 -11.48 -1.12
N VAL A 116 -22.20 -12.48 -1.37
CA VAL A 116 -23.42 -12.74 -0.61
C VAL A 116 -23.33 -14.10 0.06
N ALA A 117 -24.00 -14.22 1.21
CA ALA A 117 -24.05 -15.44 1.98
C ALA A 117 -24.84 -16.54 1.26
N VAL A 118 -24.41 -17.79 1.43
CA VAL A 118 -25.06 -19.03 1.01
C VAL A 118 -25.25 -19.88 2.27
N PRO A 119 -26.34 -19.66 3.04
CA PRO A 119 -26.43 -20.13 4.43
C PRO A 119 -26.29 -21.64 4.64
N ASN A 120 -26.70 -22.47 3.67
CA ASN A 120 -26.57 -23.92 3.78
C ASN A 120 -25.11 -24.43 3.68
N GLN A 121 -24.18 -23.57 3.26
CA GLN A 121 -22.75 -23.85 3.14
C GLN A 121 -21.93 -23.26 4.29
N HIS A 122 -22.59 -22.64 5.27
CA HIS A 122 -21.91 -22.07 6.43
C HIS A 122 -21.84 -23.06 7.59
N ASP A 123 -20.72 -23.03 8.30
CA ASP A 123 -20.48 -23.83 9.49
C ASP A 123 -21.32 -23.27 10.64
N ARG A 124 -22.23 -24.07 11.21
CA ARG A 124 -23.12 -23.64 12.29
C ARG A 124 -22.67 -24.11 13.67
N SER A 125 -21.50 -24.72 13.78
CA SER A 125 -20.92 -25.06 15.07
C SER A 125 -20.53 -23.80 15.85
N ALA A 126 -20.35 -23.95 17.17
CA ALA A 126 -19.72 -22.91 17.98
C ALA A 126 -18.23 -22.80 17.62
N LYS A 127 -17.68 -21.58 17.62
CA LYS A 127 -16.33 -21.31 17.11
C LYS A 127 -15.52 -20.56 18.16
N THR A 128 -14.32 -21.03 18.47
CA THR A 128 -13.38 -20.28 19.33
C THR A 128 -12.43 -19.50 18.43
N ILE A 129 -12.44 -18.18 18.54
CA ILE A 129 -11.61 -17.26 17.74
C ILE A 129 -10.53 -16.60 18.63
N LEU A 130 -10.05 -15.41 18.24
CA LEU A 130 -9.02 -14.65 18.95
C LEU A 130 -9.29 -14.51 20.45
N ASP A 131 -8.22 -14.60 21.25
CA ASP A 131 -8.23 -14.41 22.71
C ASP A 131 -9.29 -15.25 23.45
N GLY A 132 -9.68 -16.40 22.88
CA GLY A 132 -10.64 -17.31 23.48
C GLY A 132 -12.10 -16.86 23.36
N VAL A 133 -12.41 -15.82 22.57
CA VAL A 133 -13.78 -15.42 22.29
C VAL A 133 -14.52 -16.56 21.59
N VAL A 134 -15.73 -16.87 22.05
CA VAL A 134 -16.55 -17.95 21.49
C VAL A 134 -17.74 -17.35 20.75
N LEU A 135 -17.84 -17.65 19.46
CA LEU A 135 -19.02 -17.39 18.65
C LEU A 135 -20.07 -18.50 18.91
N PRO A 136 -21.31 -18.16 19.32
CA PRO A 136 -22.37 -19.13 19.55
C PRO A 136 -22.66 -20.02 18.33
N ALA A 137 -23.09 -21.26 18.59
CA ALA A 137 -23.61 -22.15 17.56
C ALA A 137 -24.90 -21.60 16.92
N ASN A 138 -25.24 -22.14 15.75
CA ASN A 138 -26.48 -21.90 15.01
C ASN A 138 -26.67 -20.48 14.45
N GLN A 139 -25.64 -19.64 14.49
CA GLN A 139 -25.64 -18.31 13.87
C GLN A 139 -25.73 -18.36 12.33
N THR A 140 -26.11 -17.22 11.75
CA THR A 140 -26.04 -17.00 10.30
C THR A 140 -24.62 -16.58 9.88
N PRO A 141 -24.27 -16.72 8.59
CA PRO A 141 -22.97 -16.29 8.07
C PRO A 141 -22.65 -14.82 8.40
N GLU A 142 -23.65 -13.95 8.31
CA GLU A 142 -23.50 -12.52 8.57
C GLU A 142 -23.26 -12.22 10.05
N GLN A 143 -23.90 -12.95 10.96
CA GLN A 143 -23.70 -12.76 12.40
C GLN A 143 -22.28 -13.16 12.81
N ASP A 144 -21.81 -14.31 12.32
CA ASP A 144 -20.44 -14.78 12.59
C ASP A 144 -19.39 -13.88 11.95
N LEU A 145 -19.58 -13.46 10.69
CA LEU A 145 -18.71 -12.48 10.02
C LEU A 145 -18.60 -11.21 10.87
N LYS A 146 -19.75 -10.63 11.27
CA LYS A 146 -19.77 -9.39 12.03
C LYS A 146 -19.01 -9.53 13.35
N GLN A 147 -19.28 -10.58 14.13
CA GLN A 147 -18.62 -10.79 15.42
C GLN A 147 -17.12 -11.09 15.27
N ALA A 148 -16.74 -11.85 14.25
CA ALA A 148 -15.34 -12.12 13.94
C ALA A 148 -14.58 -10.82 13.63
N LEU A 149 -15.11 -9.99 12.71
CA LEU A 149 -14.49 -8.72 12.34
C LEU A 149 -14.49 -7.70 13.49
N ASP A 150 -15.55 -7.65 14.30
CA ASP A 150 -15.61 -6.80 15.50
C ASP A 150 -14.55 -7.22 16.54
N THR A 151 -14.33 -8.53 16.70
CA THR A 151 -13.30 -9.07 17.61
C THR A 151 -11.90 -8.71 17.11
N ILE A 152 -11.63 -8.91 15.81
CA ILE A 152 -10.35 -8.53 15.19
C ILE A 152 -10.10 -7.03 15.35
N PHE A 153 -11.07 -6.18 14.99
CA PHE A 153 -10.92 -4.72 15.04
C PHE A 153 -10.66 -4.17 16.45
N LYS A 154 -11.25 -4.80 17.48
CA LYS A 154 -11.04 -4.42 18.88
C LYS A 154 -9.71 -4.91 19.46
N HIS A 155 -9.01 -5.82 18.77
CA HIS A 155 -7.74 -6.35 19.26
C HIS A 155 -6.70 -5.21 19.40
N PRO A 156 -5.93 -5.16 20.51
CA PRO A 156 -5.02 -4.05 20.79
C PRO A 156 -3.88 -3.90 19.78
N ASN A 157 -3.48 -4.97 19.08
CA ASN A 157 -2.45 -4.88 18.04
C ASN A 157 -2.88 -4.08 16.80
N VAL A 158 -4.17 -3.92 16.52
CA VAL A 158 -4.60 -3.31 15.24
C VAL A 158 -4.03 -1.91 15.08
N ALA A 159 -4.09 -1.11 16.14
CA ALA A 159 -3.61 0.26 16.11
C ALA A 159 -2.10 0.37 15.79
N PRO A 160 -1.16 -0.21 16.57
CA PRO A 160 0.26 -0.11 16.27
C PRO A 160 0.64 -0.78 14.94
N PHE A 161 0.03 -1.93 14.62
CA PHE A 161 0.36 -2.68 13.41
C PHE A 161 -0.01 -1.91 12.14
N ILE A 162 -1.26 -1.41 12.04
CA ILE A 162 -1.72 -0.66 10.88
C ILE A 162 -1.07 0.72 10.81
N SER A 163 -0.85 1.39 11.96
CA SER A 163 -0.18 2.70 11.98
C SER A 163 1.23 2.62 11.42
N ARG A 164 2.03 1.60 11.81
CA ARG A 164 3.38 1.39 11.26
C ARG A 164 3.35 1.26 9.74
N GLN A 165 2.48 0.39 9.21
CA GLN A 165 2.39 0.18 7.77
C GLN A 165 1.93 1.42 7.00
N LEU A 166 0.95 2.16 7.52
CA LEU A 166 0.48 3.39 6.87
C LEU A 166 1.56 4.46 6.87
N ILE A 167 2.33 4.60 7.96
CA ILE A 167 3.48 5.53 7.99
C ILE A 167 4.53 5.10 6.96
N GLN A 168 4.84 3.80 6.86
CA GLN A 168 5.76 3.27 5.86
C GLN A 168 5.34 3.63 4.43
N ARG A 169 4.06 3.47 4.11
CA ARG A 169 3.52 3.79 2.79
C ARG A 169 3.50 5.28 2.49
N LEU A 170 3.22 6.12 3.48
CA LEU A 170 2.95 7.54 3.27
C LEU A 170 4.16 8.46 3.49
N VAL A 171 5.11 8.08 4.35
CA VAL A 171 6.15 9.01 4.83
C VAL A 171 7.55 8.40 4.82
N THR A 172 7.80 7.33 5.60
CA THR A 172 9.17 6.82 5.80
C THR A 172 9.21 5.33 6.07
N SER A 173 10.19 4.63 5.50
CA SER A 173 10.36 3.19 5.69
C SER A 173 10.66 2.82 7.15
N ASN A 174 11.26 3.72 7.94
CA ASN A 174 11.73 3.47 9.30
C ASN A 174 11.11 4.43 10.32
N PRO A 175 9.79 4.31 10.60
CA PRO A 175 9.13 5.17 11.57
C PRO A 175 9.70 4.98 12.98
N SER A 176 9.86 6.08 13.72
CA SER A 176 10.28 6.01 15.12
C SER A 176 9.19 5.38 16.00
N PRO A 177 9.54 4.73 17.13
CA PRO A 177 8.54 4.21 18.07
C PRO A 177 7.58 5.29 18.58
N GLY A 178 8.09 6.51 18.81
CA GLY A 178 7.28 7.65 19.23
C GLY A 178 6.26 8.08 18.18
N TYR A 179 6.62 8.01 16.90
CA TYR A 179 5.70 8.31 15.80
C TYR A 179 4.59 7.26 15.69
N ILE A 180 4.94 5.97 15.75
CA ILE A 180 3.95 4.88 15.77
C ILE A 180 3.01 5.05 16.96
N PHE A 181 3.53 5.32 18.15
CA PHE A 181 2.73 5.52 19.37
C PHE A 181 1.67 6.62 19.20
N ARG A 182 2.05 7.79 18.69
CA ARG A 182 1.14 8.92 18.51
C ARG A 182 0.03 8.61 17.51
N VAL A 183 0.38 8.02 16.36
CA VAL A 183 -0.60 7.65 15.33
C VAL A 183 -1.51 6.51 15.81
N ALA A 184 -0.96 5.50 16.47
CA ALA A 184 -1.73 4.39 17.04
C ALA A 184 -2.66 4.85 18.17
N SER A 185 -2.28 5.88 18.93
CA SER A 185 -3.16 6.51 19.91
C SER A 185 -4.37 7.17 19.22
N VAL A 186 -4.15 7.88 18.11
CA VAL A 186 -5.24 8.45 17.28
C VAL A 186 -6.11 7.36 16.66
N PHE A 187 -5.52 6.23 16.24
CA PHE A 187 -6.29 5.08 15.77
C PHE A 187 -7.19 4.54 16.90
N ASN A 188 -6.69 4.46 18.13
CA ASN A 188 -7.49 3.98 19.26
C ASN A 188 -8.64 4.94 19.61
N ASP A 189 -8.40 6.24 19.52
CA ASP A 189 -9.38 7.31 19.73
C ASP A 189 -8.97 8.58 18.97
N ASN A 190 -9.81 9.03 18.04
CA ASN A 190 -9.59 10.26 17.27
C ASN A 190 -9.79 11.57 18.06
N GLY A 191 -9.92 11.50 19.39
CA GLY A 191 -10.23 12.62 20.27
C GLY A 191 -11.73 12.86 20.45
N ARG A 192 -12.57 11.98 19.91
CA ARG A 192 -14.04 12.00 20.03
C ARG A 192 -14.62 10.65 20.48
N GLY A 193 -13.79 9.75 20.97
CA GLY A 193 -14.17 8.39 21.36
C GLY A 193 -14.35 7.44 20.17
N VAL A 194 -13.88 7.79 18.96
CA VAL A 194 -14.05 6.95 17.78
C VAL A 194 -12.73 6.25 17.44
N ARG A 195 -12.73 4.93 17.59
CA ARG A 195 -11.63 4.05 17.15
C ARG A 195 -11.66 3.87 15.63
N GLY A 196 -10.51 3.84 15.00
CA GLY A 196 -10.33 3.43 13.60
C GLY A 196 -10.77 4.46 12.57
N ASP A 197 -10.89 5.74 12.94
CA ASP A 197 -11.12 6.82 11.97
C ASP A 197 -9.89 7.00 11.06
N VAL A 198 -9.96 6.46 9.83
CA VAL A 198 -8.82 6.46 8.90
C VAL A 198 -8.47 7.88 8.46
N GLY A 199 -9.45 8.78 8.35
CA GLY A 199 -9.19 10.18 8.03
C GLY A 199 -8.38 10.88 9.12
N ALA A 200 -8.73 10.66 10.39
CA ALA A 200 -7.96 11.18 11.53
C ALA A 200 -6.55 10.57 11.58
N VAL A 201 -6.41 9.27 11.31
CA VAL A 201 -5.11 8.58 11.27
C VAL A 201 -4.21 9.14 10.16
N ILE A 202 -4.71 9.27 8.92
CA ILE A 202 -3.94 9.85 7.80
C ILE A 202 -3.53 11.29 8.12
N ARG A 203 -4.44 12.08 8.69
CA ARG A 203 -4.10 13.44 9.13
C ARG A 203 -2.99 13.43 10.17
N ALA A 204 -3.08 12.57 11.18
CA ALA A 204 -2.06 12.44 12.21
C ALA A 204 -0.70 12.11 11.60
N ILE A 205 -0.63 11.14 10.68
CA ILE A 205 0.58 10.79 9.92
C ILE A 205 1.16 12.04 9.22
N LEU A 206 0.38 12.70 8.37
CA LEU A 206 0.90 13.78 7.51
C LEU A 206 1.23 15.08 8.26
N THR A 207 0.75 15.23 9.49
CA THR A 207 0.98 16.43 10.33
C THR A 207 1.91 16.18 11.51
N ASP A 208 2.37 14.94 11.68
CA ASP A 208 3.30 14.59 12.76
C ASP A 208 4.65 15.30 12.61
N TYR A 209 5.29 15.58 13.75
CA TYR A 209 6.61 16.19 13.81
C TYR A 209 7.66 15.41 13.01
N ASP A 210 7.66 14.07 13.10
CA ASP A 210 8.61 13.19 12.40
C ASP A 210 8.40 13.28 10.88
N ALA A 211 7.17 13.52 10.40
CA ALA A 211 6.85 13.66 8.98
C ALA A 211 7.12 15.08 8.43
N ARG A 212 7.12 16.10 9.31
CA ARG A 212 7.26 17.51 8.91
C ARG A 212 8.66 18.07 9.11
N THR A 213 9.52 17.34 9.78
CA THR A 213 10.88 17.79 10.10
C THR A 213 11.90 16.92 9.35
N PRO A 214 12.43 17.39 8.19
CA PRO A 214 13.33 16.59 7.33
C PRO A 214 14.69 16.25 7.94
N ARG A 215 14.89 16.53 9.24
CA ARG A 215 16.17 16.38 9.97
C ARG A 215 16.10 15.48 11.20
N VAL A 216 14.95 14.87 11.51
CA VAL A 216 14.86 14.00 12.71
C VAL A 216 15.81 12.81 12.60
N ASN A 217 16.03 12.29 11.38
CA ASN A 217 17.06 11.28 11.15
C ASN A 217 17.59 11.31 9.70
N PRO A 218 18.69 12.02 9.40
CA PRO A 218 19.20 12.10 8.03
C PRO A 218 19.82 10.79 7.51
N GLU A 219 20.16 9.85 8.38
CA GLU A 219 20.77 8.56 8.01
C GLU A 219 19.74 7.44 7.80
N THR A 220 18.59 7.50 8.49
CA THR A 220 17.55 6.45 8.41
C THR A 220 16.17 6.96 7.99
N GLY A 221 16.03 8.27 7.87
CA GLY A 221 14.79 8.95 7.49
C GLY A 221 14.52 8.87 5.99
N GLY A 222 13.24 8.98 5.66
CA GLY A 222 12.76 8.92 4.29
C GLY A 222 12.39 7.52 3.82
N LYS A 223 12.15 7.40 2.51
CA LYS A 223 11.89 6.13 1.81
C LYS A 223 12.19 6.27 0.34
N MET A 224 12.35 5.14 -0.35
CA MET A 224 12.43 5.18 -1.80
C MET A 224 11.04 5.43 -2.40
N ARG A 225 10.94 6.33 -3.37
CA ARG A 225 9.73 6.57 -4.14
C ARG A 225 9.42 5.35 -4.99
N GLU A 226 8.23 4.78 -4.80
CA GLU A 226 7.74 3.65 -5.58
C GLU A 226 7.75 3.99 -7.09
N PRO A 227 8.14 3.07 -7.99
CA PRO A 227 8.27 3.36 -9.42
C PRO A 227 7.01 3.95 -10.07
N VAL A 228 5.82 3.47 -9.70
CA VAL A 228 4.55 4.03 -10.21
C VAL A 228 4.31 5.46 -9.74
N LEU A 229 4.80 5.81 -8.54
CA LEU A 229 4.70 7.16 -8.00
C LEU A 229 5.68 8.12 -8.68
N ARG A 230 6.82 7.63 -9.21
CA ARG A 230 7.71 8.45 -10.05
C ARG A 230 7.02 8.87 -11.34
N LEU A 231 6.37 7.93 -12.03
CA LEU A 231 5.56 8.24 -13.21
C LEU A 231 4.40 9.18 -12.84
N THR A 232 3.69 8.91 -11.75
CA THR A 232 2.58 9.75 -11.30
C THR A 232 3.04 11.18 -10.98
N ASN A 233 4.20 11.33 -10.34
CA ASN A 233 4.81 12.63 -10.05
C ASN A 233 5.17 13.37 -11.34
N LEU A 234 5.82 12.71 -12.32
CA LEU A 234 6.10 13.27 -13.64
C LEU A 234 4.83 13.81 -14.31
N LEU A 235 3.80 12.97 -14.39
CA LEU A 235 2.55 13.32 -15.06
C LEU A 235 1.86 14.51 -14.36
N ARG A 236 1.94 14.58 -13.03
CA ARG A 236 1.33 15.68 -12.26
C ARG A 236 2.14 16.99 -12.36
N ALA A 237 3.47 16.91 -12.26
CA ALA A 237 4.36 18.07 -12.26
C ALA A 237 4.28 18.86 -13.58
N PHE A 238 4.06 18.15 -14.70
CA PHE A 238 4.01 18.74 -16.04
C PHE A 238 2.61 18.64 -16.65
N HIS A 239 1.58 18.76 -15.80
CA HIS A 239 0.16 18.89 -16.20
C HIS A 239 -0.27 17.97 -17.34
N ALA A 240 0.12 16.70 -17.25
CA ALA A 240 -0.05 15.77 -18.35
C ALA A 240 -1.52 15.68 -18.76
N SER A 241 -1.77 15.58 -20.07
CA SER A 241 -3.11 15.54 -20.62
C SER A 241 -3.24 14.49 -21.71
N THR A 242 -4.48 14.06 -21.97
CA THR A 242 -4.83 13.24 -23.13
C THR A 242 -6.05 13.85 -23.83
N PRO A 243 -6.20 13.67 -25.16
CA PRO A 243 -7.36 14.21 -25.89
C PRO A 243 -8.72 13.77 -25.34
N SER A 244 -8.75 12.61 -24.70
CA SER A 244 -9.97 11.98 -24.16
C SER A 244 -10.22 12.24 -22.67
N GLY A 245 -9.26 12.82 -21.95
CA GLY A 245 -9.24 12.86 -20.48
C GLY A 245 -8.98 11.50 -19.80
N ARG A 246 -8.82 10.40 -20.56
CA ARG A 246 -8.49 9.06 -20.04
C ARG A 246 -6.99 8.81 -20.14
N PHE A 247 -6.37 8.41 -19.03
CA PHE A 247 -4.96 8.02 -18.96
C PHE A 247 -4.81 6.51 -19.07
N GLN A 248 -4.77 6.00 -20.31
CA GLN A 248 -4.58 4.58 -20.56
C GLN A 248 -3.10 4.25 -20.60
N ILE A 249 -2.51 3.87 -19.47
CA ILE A 249 -1.10 3.49 -19.38
C ILE A 249 -0.93 2.04 -19.84
N ASN A 250 -0.40 1.85 -21.05
CA ASN A 250 -0.16 0.53 -21.62
C ASN A 250 1.19 -0.03 -21.18
N ARG A 251 1.20 -1.31 -20.77
CA ARG A 251 2.39 -2.09 -20.38
C ARG A 251 3.33 -1.36 -19.39
N PRO A 252 2.87 -1.01 -18.18
CA PRO A 252 3.74 -0.44 -17.15
C PRO A 252 4.67 -1.47 -16.51
N ASP A 253 4.74 -2.71 -17.02
CA ASP A 253 5.60 -3.80 -16.54
C ASP A 253 7.07 -3.39 -16.34
N PRO A 254 7.69 -2.55 -17.20
CA PRO A 254 9.06 -2.08 -16.98
C PRO A 254 9.28 -1.28 -15.69
N LEU A 255 8.21 -0.77 -15.05
CA LEU A 255 8.28 -0.12 -13.74
C LEU A 255 8.40 -1.13 -12.59
N GLY A 256 8.23 -2.44 -12.83
CA GLY A 256 8.20 -3.46 -11.78
C GLY A 256 6.94 -3.41 -10.90
N GLN A 257 5.99 -2.54 -11.22
CA GLN A 257 4.79 -2.28 -10.43
C GLN A 257 3.61 -1.94 -11.34
N VAL A 258 2.75 -2.93 -11.58
CA VAL A 258 1.57 -2.80 -12.44
C VAL A 258 0.33 -2.64 -11.56
N PRO A 259 -0.32 -1.45 -11.50
CA PRO A 259 -1.49 -1.23 -10.64
C PRO A 259 -2.57 -2.30 -10.82
N MET A 260 -3.17 -2.72 -9.70
CA MET A 260 -4.17 -3.81 -9.63
C MET A 260 -3.66 -5.22 -9.99
N HIS A 261 -2.37 -5.38 -10.25
CA HIS A 261 -1.75 -6.68 -10.54
C HIS A 261 -0.76 -7.06 -9.43
N SER A 262 -1.28 -7.12 -8.21
CA SER A 262 -0.50 -7.51 -7.04
C SER A 262 0.06 -8.93 -7.20
N PRO A 263 1.39 -9.13 -7.12
CA PRO A 263 1.98 -10.46 -7.25
C PRO A 263 1.73 -11.34 -6.02
N THR A 264 1.57 -10.75 -4.84
CA THR A 264 1.41 -11.48 -3.58
C THR A 264 0.43 -10.78 -2.63
N VAL A 265 0.14 -11.40 -1.49
CA VAL A 265 -0.64 -10.81 -0.40
C VAL A 265 0.05 -9.59 0.25
N PHE A 266 1.36 -9.43 0.07
CA PHE A 266 2.12 -8.24 0.50
C PHE A 266 2.02 -7.08 -0.49
N ASN A 267 1.10 -7.15 -1.45
CA ASN A 267 1.14 -6.28 -2.61
C ASN A 267 2.44 -6.55 -3.42
N PHE A 268 3.16 -5.48 -3.79
CA PHE A 268 4.44 -5.57 -4.52
C PHE A 268 5.65 -5.86 -3.62
N PHE A 269 5.59 -5.53 -2.33
CA PHE A 269 6.73 -5.65 -1.42
C PHE A 269 6.30 -5.76 0.05
N SER A 270 7.08 -6.47 0.84
CA SER A 270 6.88 -6.67 2.27
C SER A 270 7.27 -5.42 3.07
N PRO A 271 6.47 -5.01 4.08
CA PRO A 271 6.80 -3.92 5.00
C PRO A 271 8.05 -4.19 5.86
N ASP A 272 8.48 -5.45 5.95
CA ASP A 272 9.62 -5.88 6.74
C ASP A 272 10.86 -6.20 5.88
N TYR A 273 10.80 -5.99 4.56
CA TYR A 273 11.96 -6.25 3.70
C TYR A 273 13.13 -5.35 4.08
N GLN A 274 14.33 -5.94 4.19
CA GLN A 274 15.58 -5.25 4.46
C GLN A 274 16.54 -5.54 3.31
N ALA A 275 16.97 -4.51 2.59
CA ALA A 275 17.97 -4.68 1.56
C ALA A 275 19.30 -5.13 2.20
N PRO A 276 19.99 -6.14 1.63
CA PRO A 276 21.29 -6.59 2.13
C PRO A 276 22.33 -5.46 2.21
N GLY A 277 23.29 -5.60 3.13
CA GLY A 277 24.34 -4.60 3.40
C GLY A 277 23.95 -3.64 4.52
N ALA A 278 24.36 -2.37 4.41
CA ALA A 278 24.27 -1.39 5.50
C ALA A 278 22.85 -1.20 6.07
N ILE A 279 21.79 -1.39 5.27
CA ILE A 279 20.39 -1.31 5.72
C ILE A 279 20.07 -2.46 6.69
N ALA A 280 20.29 -3.70 6.26
CA ALA A 280 20.06 -4.88 7.09
C ALA A 280 21.01 -4.95 8.31
N GLU A 281 22.28 -4.56 8.14
CA GLU A 281 23.26 -4.48 9.24
C GLU A 281 22.85 -3.45 10.30
N GLY A 282 22.20 -2.36 9.87
CA GLY A 282 21.61 -1.35 10.76
C GLY A 282 20.25 -1.74 11.36
N GLY A 283 19.71 -2.91 11.02
CA GLY A 283 18.39 -3.35 11.46
C GLY A 283 17.23 -2.53 10.89
N LEU A 284 17.46 -1.87 9.75
CA LEU A 284 16.50 -0.99 9.08
C LEU A 284 15.69 -1.75 8.03
N THR A 285 14.46 -1.30 7.81
CA THR A 285 13.63 -1.76 6.70
C THR A 285 13.74 -0.83 5.50
N SER A 286 13.58 -1.40 4.31
CA SER A 286 13.60 -0.69 3.03
C SER A 286 12.59 -1.34 2.06
N PRO A 287 11.29 -1.34 2.36
CA PRO A 287 10.29 -2.14 1.64
C PRO A 287 10.36 -2.01 0.11
N GLU A 288 10.44 -0.79 -0.40
CA GLU A 288 10.41 -0.48 -1.82
C GLU A 288 11.65 -0.99 -2.59
N PHE A 289 12.74 -1.30 -1.89
CA PHE A 289 13.93 -1.89 -2.49
C PHE A 289 13.69 -3.34 -2.91
N GLN A 290 12.67 -4.03 -2.40
CA GLN A 290 12.37 -5.41 -2.80
C GLN A 290 12.04 -5.54 -4.29
N ILE A 291 11.47 -4.48 -4.89
CA ILE A 291 11.15 -4.41 -6.31
C ILE A 291 12.15 -3.53 -7.09
N THR A 292 13.25 -3.14 -6.46
CA THR A 292 14.32 -2.35 -7.08
C THR A 292 15.57 -3.22 -7.25
N THR A 293 15.57 -4.01 -8.31
CA THR A 293 16.73 -4.76 -8.80
C THR A 293 17.50 -3.97 -9.85
N GLU A 294 18.71 -4.44 -10.21
CA GLU A 294 19.53 -3.86 -11.29
C GLU A 294 18.74 -3.76 -12.60
N THR A 295 17.95 -4.79 -12.91
CA THR A 295 17.07 -4.81 -14.08
C THR A 295 16.00 -3.73 -13.99
N THR A 296 15.26 -3.67 -12.88
CA THR A 296 14.15 -2.69 -12.74
C THR A 296 14.63 -1.25 -12.67
N ALA A 297 15.82 -1.00 -12.13
CA ALA A 297 16.42 0.33 -12.13
C ALA A 297 16.63 0.84 -13.56
N VAL A 298 17.14 0.00 -14.45
CA VAL A 298 17.33 0.31 -15.88
C VAL A 298 15.99 0.39 -16.61
N THR A 299 15.11 -0.59 -16.44
CA THR A 299 13.84 -0.63 -17.20
C THR A 299 12.89 0.49 -16.79
N ALA A 300 12.87 0.89 -15.51
CA ALA A 300 12.08 2.03 -15.04
C ALA A 300 12.63 3.35 -15.61
N ALA A 301 13.96 3.53 -15.64
CA ALA A 301 14.58 4.69 -16.27
C ALA A 301 14.24 4.75 -17.77
N ASN A 302 14.29 3.62 -18.49
CA ASN A 302 13.90 3.56 -19.90
C ASN A 302 12.41 3.89 -20.11
N TYR A 303 11.54 3.46 -19.20
CA TYR A 303 10.13 3.79 -19.27
C TYR A 303 9.88 5.29 -19.09
N LEU A 304 10.54 5.90 -18.10
CA LEU A 304 10.46 7.35 -17.86
C LEU A 304 11.06 8.14 -19.02
N HIS A 305 12.15 7.67 -19.63
CA HIS A 305 12.69 8.24 -20.85
C HIS A 305 11.62 8.26 -21.96
N ARG A 306 10.97 7.12 -22.23
CA ARG A 306 9.88 7.05 -23.22
C ARG A 306 8.73 7.99 -22.88
N ALA A 307 8.39 8.13 -21.60
CA ALA A 307 7.33 9.05 -21.15
C ALA A 307 7.67 10.53 -21.39
N ILE A 308 8.96 10.89 -21.40
CA ILE A 308 9.44 12.28 -21.56
C ILE A 308 9.74 12.62 -23.03
N PHE A 309 10.40 11.71 -23.75
CA PHE A 309 10.94 11.97 -25.09
C PHE A 309 10.04 11.47 -26.22
N GLU A 310 9.17 10.51 -25.95
CA GLU A 310 8.32 9.87 -26.95
C GLU A 310 6.84 10.00 -26.56
N ARG A 311 6.03 8.97 -26.84
CA ARG A 311 4.63 8.89 -26.45
C ARG A 311 4.41 7.65 -25.62
N ILE A 312 3.72 7.80 -24.50
CA ILE A 312 3.13 6.69 -23.75
C ILE A 312 1.61 6.74 -23.88
N GLY A 313 0.99 5.57 -23.74
CA GLY A 313 -0.45 5.41 -23.74
C GLY A 313 -0.98 4.61 -24.93
N ALA A 314 -2.30 4.67 -25.14
CA ALA A 314 -2.96 3.99 -26.27
C ALA A 314 -3.18 4.96 -27.44
N PRO A 315 -3.29 4.45 -28.69
CA PRO A 315 -3.76 5.25 -29.82
C PRO A 315 -5.07 5.99 -29.48
N GLY A 316 -5.14 7.29 -29.76
CA GLY A 316 -6.27 8.15 -29.37
C GLY A 316 -6.23 8.67 -27.92
N HIS A 317 -5.31 8.16 -27.10
CA HIS A 317 -5.16 8.46 -25.67
C HIS A 317 -3.70 8.73 -25.28
N PHE A 318 -2.86 9.14 -26.23
CA PHE A 318 -1.47 9.44 -25.95
C PHE A 318 -1.37 10.55 -24.90
N ILE A 319 -0.51 10.30 -23.92
CA ILE A 319 -0.25 11.22 -22.83
C ILE A 319 0.82 12.21 -23.29
N SER A 320 0.51 13.50 -23.17
CA SER A 320 1.44 14.59 -23.49
C SER A 320 1.73 15.38 -22.22
N LEU A 321 3.00 15.71 -22.01
CA LEU A 321 3.44 16.63 -20.95
C LEU A 321 3.35 18.06 -21.46
N ASP A 322 2.90 18.97 -20.61
CA ASP A 322 3.03 20.41 -20.83
C ASP A 322 4.38 20.88 -20.31
N LEU A 323 5.29 21.21 -21.23
CA LEU A 323 6.65 21.68 -20.94
C LEU A 323 6.83 23.17 -21.25
N THR A 324 5.74 23.92 -21.42
CA THR A 324 5.78 25.31 -21.89
C THR A 324 6.66 26.19 -21.00
N GLU A 325 6.55 26.03 -19.68
CA GLU A 325 7.33 26.82 -18.72
C GLU A 325 8.80 26.38 -18.67
N GLU A 326 9.08 25.09 -18.80
CA GLU A 326 10.44 24.54 -18.83
C GLU A 326 11.18 24.95 -20.10
N GLU A 327 10.51 24.94 -21.25
CA GLU A 327 11.07 25.39 -22.53
C GLU A 327 11.35 26.89 -22.54
N ALA A 328 10.51 27.70 -21.89
CA ALA A 328 10.74 29.14 -21.73
C ALA A 328 11.99 29.45 -20.88
N LEU A 329 12.39 28.53 -19.99
CA LEU A 329 13.58 28.65 -19.14
C LEU A 329 14.82 27.96 -19.73
N ALA A 330 14.70 27.24 -20.85
CA ALA A 330 15.77 26.39 -21.38
C ALA A 330 17.07 27.13 -21.76
N GLU A 331 16.99 28.42 -22.12
CA GLU A 331 18.16 29.27 -22.40
C GLU A 331 18.86 29.76 -21.12
N LYS A 332 18.24 29.57 -19.95
CA LYS A 332 18.75 29.94 -18.63
C LYS A 332 18.85 28.67 -17.75
N PRO A 333 19.86 27.81 -17.97
CA PRO A 333 19.96 26.49 -17.32
C PRO A 333 19.81 26.55 -15.80
N GLU A 334 20.40 27.56 -15.16
CA GLU A 334 20.28 27.79 -13.72
C GLU A 334 18.82 27.96 -13.26
N LYS A 335 18.02 28.71 -14.02
CA LYS A 335 16.60 28.95 -13.70
C LYS A 335 15.72 27.75 -14.03
N LEU A 336 16.05 27.01 -15.08
CA LEU A 336 15.39 25.74 -15.38
C LEU A 336 15.62 24.74 -14.22
N VAL A 337 16.86 24.62 -13.74
CA VAL A 337 17.17 23.71 -12.62
C VAL A 337 16.52 24.16 -11.32
N ASP A 338 16.52 25.46 -10.98
CA ASP A 338 15.83 25.99 -9.80
C ASP A 338 14.33 25.65 -9.81
N ARG A 339 13.70 25.70 -10.99
CA ARG A 339 12.29 25.30 -11.16
C ARG A 339 12.09 23.80 -10.96
N LEU A 340 12.95 22.97 -11.56
CA LEU A 340 12.86 21.52 -11.40
C LEU A 340 13.13 21.09 -9.95
N ASP A 341 13.98 21.82 -9.23
CA ASP A 341 14.20 21.59 -7.81
C ASP A 341 12.90 21.77 -7.01
N LEU A 342 12.17 22.85 -7.27
CA LEU A 342 10.87 23.09 -6.64
C LEU A 342 9.86 21.97 -6.97
N LEU A 343 9.75 21.58 -8.25
CA LEU A 343 8.71 20.65 -8.71
C LEU A 343 8.98 19.19 -8.35
N LEU A 344 10.24 18.76 -8.42
CA LEU A 344 10.60 17.34 -8.36
C LEU A 344 11.32 16.96 -7.06
N THR A 345 12.08 17.88 -6.46
CA THR A 345 12.85 17.63 -5.22
C THR A 345 12.40 18.51 -4.06
N SER A 346 11.29 19.24 -4.19
CA SER A 346 10.73 20.08 -3.12
C SER A 346 11.72 21.11 -2.54
N GLY A 347 12.67 21.59 -3.34
CA GLY A 347 13.70 22.55 -2.90
C GLY A 347 14.87 21.91 -2.15
N SER A 348 15.01 20.58 -2.16
CA SER A 348 16.07 19.86 -1.45
C SER A 348 17.23 19.41 -2.35
N MET A 349 17.29 19.84 -3.60
CA MET A 349 18.38 19.47 -4.51
C MET A 349 19.72 19.97 -3.98
N SER A 350 20.71 19.08 -3.96
CA SER A 350 22.06 19.43 -3.53
C SER A 350 22.72 20.40 -4.51
N THR A 351 23.65 21.21 -3.98
CA THR A 351 24.46 22.10 -4.81
C THR A 351 25.28 21.33 -5.86
N ASP A 352 25.68 20.09 -5.57
CA ASP A 352 26.47 19.27 -6.48
C ASP A 352 25.62 18.71 -7.62
N MET A 353 24.43 18.17 -7.33
CA MET A 353 23.47 17.76 -8.37
C MET A 353 23.07 18.95 -9.25
N ARG A 354 22.81 20.11 -8.65
CA ARG A 354 22.52 21.35 -9.37
C ARG A 354 23.63 21.70 -10.37
N LYS A 355 24.90 21.66 -9.95
CA LYS A 355 26.07 21.91 -10.84
C LYS A 355 26.16 20.87 -11.96
N ILE A 356 25.91 19.60 -11.68
CA ILE A 356 25.94 18.52 -12.69
C ILE A 356 24.86 18.77 -13.75
N LEU A 357 23.63 19.10 -13.33
CA LEU A 357 22.51 19.35 -14.25
C LEU A 357 22.77 20.56 -15.14
N VAL A 358 23.22 21.69 -14.58
CA VAL A 358 23.54 22.90 -15.36
C VAL A 358 24.57 22.59 -16.45
N ARG A 359 25.68 21.93 -16.09
CA ARG A 359 26.72 21.55 -17.07
C ARG A 359 26.20 20.59 -18.13
N ALA A 360 25.29 19.66 -17.78
CA ALA A 360 24.68 18.75 -18.73
C ALA A 360 23.78 19.49 -19.72
N ILE A 361 22.98 20.45 -19.25
CA ILE A 361 22.09 21.27 -20.09
C ILE A 361 22.89 22.18 -21.04
N GLU A 362 23.98 22.79 -20.56
CA GLU A 362 24.83 23.68 -21.35
C GLU A 362 25.52 22.99 -22.53
N LYS A 363 25.69 21.66 -22.49
CA LYS A 363 26.20 20.86 -23.61
C LYS A 363 25.23 20.74 -24.78
N ILE A 364 23.94 21.00 -24.56
CA ILE A 364 22.91 20.99 -25.60
C ILE A 364 22.80 22.42 -26.15
N PRO A 365 22.76 22.64 -27.48
CA PRO A 365 22.60 23.98 -28.05
C PRO A 365 21.39 24.75 -27.49
N ALA A 366 21.52 26.08 -27.33
CA ALA A 366 20.52 26.92 -26.65
C ALA A 366 19.19 27.03 -27.38
N ASP A 367 19.22 26.90 -28.70
CA ASP A 367 18.05 26.86 -29.59
C ASP A 367 17.27 25.54 -29.48
N GLN A 368 17.87 24.47 -28.96
CA GLN A 368 17.21 23.17 -28.73
C GLN A 368 16.46 23.14 -27.40
N ARG A 369 15.50 24.06 -27.22
CA ARG A 369 14.77 24.29 -25.96
C ARG A 369 14.08 23.04 -25.41
N THR A 370 13.32 22.33 -26.24
CA THR A 370 12.65 21.08 -25.86
C THR A 370 13.62 20.00 -25.41
N ALA A 371 14.76 19.85 -26.10
CA ALA A 371 15.77 18.86 -25.74
C ALA A 371 16.39 19.18 -24.38
N ARG A 372 16.73 20.45 -24.13
CA ARG A 372 17.22 20.91 -22.82
C ARG A 372 16.23 20.64 -21.69
N ALA A 373 14.96 21.00 -21.89
CA ALA A 373 13.90 20.77 -20.90
C ALA A 373 13.75 19.27 -20.58
N ARG A 374 13.59 18.43 -21.62
CA ARG A 374 13.43 16.97 -21.45
C ARG A 374 14.64 16.31 -20.80
N THR A 375 15.85 16.68 -21.20
CA THR A 375 17.08 16.15 -20.59
C THR A 375 17.18 16.54 -19.12
N ALA A 376 16.90 17.79 -18.77
CA ALA A 376 16.91 18.24 -17.38
C ALA A 376 15.91 17.45 -16.52
N ILE A 377 14.67 17.30 -16.99
CA ILE A 377 13.63 16.51 -16.30
C ILE A 377 14.07 15.06 -16.13
N TYR A 378 14.59 14.44 -17.19
CA TYR A 378 15.01 13.04 -17.17
C TYR A 378 16.16 12.79 -16.20
N LEU A 379 17.17 13.66 -16.17
CA LEU A 379 18.29 13.55 -15.23
C LEU A 379 17.84 13.72 -13.79
N VAL A 380 16.90 14.63 -13.51
CA VAL A 380 16.35 14.79 -12.16
C VAL A 380 15.57 13.55 -11.75
N ILE A 381 14.59 13.10 -12.54
CA ILE A 381 13.67 12.03 -12.16
C ILE A 381 14.32 10.64 -12.01
N THR A 382 15.51 10.46 -12.60
CA THR A 382 16.30 9.23 -12.48
C THR A 382 17.41 9.34 -11.44
N SER A 383 17.60 10.50 -10.82
CA SER A 383 18.64 10.72 -9.81
C SER A 383 18.30 10.09 -8.45
N PRO A 384 19.31 9.72 -7.65
CA PRO A 384 19.10 9.30 -6.27
C PRO A 384 18.38 10.33 -5.40
N GLU A 385 18.63 11.63 -5.61
CA GLU A 385 18.01 12.71 -4.81
C GLU A 385 16.52 12.89 -5.10
N PHE A 386 16.06 12.53 -6.30
CA PHE A 386 14.63 12.43 -6.58
C PHE A 386 14.05 11.10 -6.10
N VAL A 387 14.77 10.00 -6.33
CA VAL A 387 14.27 8.65 -6.07
C VAL A 387 14.12 8.38 -4.57
N VAL A 388 14.89 9.05 -3.71
CA VAL A 388 14.75 8.99 -2.25
C VAL A 388 13.97 10.20 -1.75
N GLU A 389 12.81 9.95 -1.14
CA GLU A 389 12.00 10.95 -0.45
C GLU A 389 12.58 11.15 0.95
N LYS A 390 12.93 12.39 1.32
CA LYS A 390 13.55 12.73 2.62
C LYS A 390 12.61 13.54 3.50
#